data_AF-A0AA91YS70-F1
#
_entry.id   AF-A0AA91YS70-F1
#
_cell.length_a   1.000
_cell.length_b   1.000
_cell.length_c   1.000
_cell.angle_alpha   90.00
_cell.angle_beta   90.00
_cell.angle_gamma   90.00
#
_symmetry.space_group_name_H-M   'P 1'
#
loop_
_entity.id
_entity.type
_entity.pdbx_description
1 polymer ?
#
loop_
_entity_poly.entity_id
_entity_poly.type
_entity_poly.pdbx_seq_one_letter_code
_entity_poly.pdbx_strand_id
1 'polypeptide(L)'
;MSASALLIAGAAIVLLLGTLHLIYTFATDKFQPRDPALAERMRAVAPVISTQTSLWRAWIGFNASHSLGAMLFGLVYGYLAWLHPELLQQAPGLLYLGLAFLAGLWALAVRYWFRIPLLGISLALLLFAVGSALALA
;
A
#
# COMPACT_ATOMS: atom_id res chain seq x y z
N MET A 1 12.69 8.07 20.56
CA MET A 1 12.47 6.87 19.73
C MET A 1 13.61 6.79 18.73
N SER A 2 14.13 5.60 18.42
CA SER A 2 15.18 5.45 17.38
C SER A 2 14.59 5.59 15.98
N ALA A 3 15.43 5.97 15.01
CA ALA A 3 15.05 6.03 13.59
C ALA A 3 14.42 4.70 13.11
N SER A 4 15.06 3.57 13.43
CA SER A 4 14.56 2.22 13.12
C SER A 4 13.14 1.97 13.66
N ALA A 5 12.85 2.36 14.90
CA ALA A 5 11.53 2.13 15.48
C ALA A 5 10.41 2.86 14.71
N LEU A 6 10.68 4.10 14.25
CA LEU A 6 9.73 4.87 13.46
C LEU A 6 9.54 4.28 12.06
N LEU A 7 10.64 3.87 11.41
CA LEU A 7 10.60 3.22 10.09
C LEU A 7 9.84 1.88 10.16
N ILE A 8 10.10 1.05 11.17
CA ILE A 8 9.38 -0.20 11.42
C ILE A 8 7.90 0.07 11.66
N ALA A 9 7.55 1.06 12.49
CA ALA A 9 6.15 1.40 12.76
C ALA A 9 5.41 1.86 11.49
N GLY A 10 6.03 2.72 10.68
CA GLY A 10 5.48 3.14 9.38
C GLY A 10 5.29 1.97 8.42
N ALA A 11 6.29 1.09 8.30
CA ALA A 11 6.24 -0.10 7.47
C ALA A 11 5.15 -1.10 7.92
N ALA A 12 4.99 -1.29 9.24
CA ALA A 12 4.00 -2.17 9.82
C ALA A 12 2.55 -1.70 9.55
N ILE A 13 2.31 -0.38 9.58
CA ILE A 13 1.00 0.18 9.20
C ILE A 13 0.66 -0.18 7.75
N VAL A 14 1.61 0.00 6.83
CA VAL A 14 1.40 -0.28 5.40
C VAL A 14 1.23 -1.77 5.14
N LEU A 15 1.98 -2.62 5.84
CA LEU A 15 1.82 -4.07 5.81
C LEU A 15 0.42 -4.50 6.29
N LEU A 16 -0.05 -3.94 7.41
CA LEU A 16 -1.35 -4.24 7.97
C LEU A 16 -2.47 -3.82 6.99
N LEU A 17 -2.39 -2.61 6.44
CA LEU A 17 -3.35 -2.12 5.46
C LEU A 17 -3.39 -3.02 4.22
N GLY A 18 -2.22 -3.36 3.66
CA GLY A 18 -2.13 -4.27 2.53
C GLY A 18 -2.71 -5.66 2.82
N THR A 19 -2.43 -6.21 4.01
CA THR A 19 -2.93 -7.52 4.43
C THR A 19 -4.46 -7.52 4.58
N LEU A 20 -5.01 -6.51 5.26
CA LEU A 20 -6.46 -6.36 5.39
C LEU A 20 -7.13 -6.13 4.03
N HIS A 21 -6.53 -5.35 3.14
CA HIS A 21 -7.03 -5.13 1.78
C HIS A 21 -7.05 -6.43 0.98
N LEU A 22 -6.03 -7.29 1.12
CA LEU A 22 -6.00 -8.59 0.46
C LEU A 22 -7.10 -9.52 0.99
N ILE A 23 -7.27 -9.57 2.32
CA ILE A 23 -8.36 -10.33 2.96
C ILE A 23 -9.71 -9.82 2.45
N TYR A 24 -9.91 -8.50 2.40
CA TYR A 24 -11.16 -7.92 1.90
C TYR A 24 -11.41 -8.23 0.43
N THR A 25 -10.35 -8.37 -0.37
CA THR A 25 -10.44 -8.71 -1.80
C THR A 25 -10.93 -10.14 -2.03
N PHE A 26 -10.50 -11.11 -1.24
CA PHE A 26 -10.77 -12.53 -1.50
C PHE A 26 -11.75 -13.20 -0.53
N ALA A 27 -11.80 -12.73 0.72
CA ALA A 27 -12.54 -13.40 1.79
C ALA A 27 -13.78 -12.63 2.25
N THR A 28 -14.10 -11.49 1.63
CA THR A 28 -15.27 -10.68 2.01
C THR A 28 -15.97 -10.09 0.79
N ASP A 29 -17.10 -9.40 1.03
CA ASP A 29 -17.84 -8.64 0.04
C ASP A 29 -17.53 -7.12 0.06
N LYS A 30 -16.53 -6.67 0.84
CA LYS A 30 -16.26 -5.23 1.08
C LYS A 30 -15.92 -4.44 -0.18
N PHE A 31 -15.37 -5.08 -1.22
CA PHE A 31 -15.07 -4.45 -2.51
C PHE A 31 -16.08 -4.75 -3.60
N GLN A 32 -17.20 -5.40 -3.28
CA GLN A 32 -18.26 -5.58 -4.26
C GLN A 32 -19.06 -4.28 -4.43
N PRO A 33 -19.57 -4.00 -5.64
CA PRO A 33 -20.57 -2.96 -5.82
C PRO A 33 -21.79 -3.21 -4.91
N ARG A 34 -22.34 -2.15 -4.31
CA ARG A 34 -23.58 -2.25 -3.53
C ARG A 34 -24.79 -2.63 -4.39
N ASP A 35 -24.77 -2.26 -5.67
CA ASP A 35 -25.79 -2.63 -6.64
C ASP A 35 -25.47 -4.01 -7.26
N PRO A 36 -26.30 -5.04 -7.03
CA PRO A 36 -26.10 -6.37 -7.60
C PRO A 36 -26.12 -6.37 -9.14
N ALA A 37 -26.91 -5.50 -9.77
CA ALA A 37 -26.98 -5.43 -11.23
C ALA A 37 -25.64 -4.95 -11.84
N LEU A 38 -24.96 -4.02 -11.15
CA LEU A 38 -23.63 -3.59 -11.55
C LEU A 38 -22.60 -4.71 -11.39
N ALA A 39 -22.67 -5.50 -10.32
CA ALA A 39 -21.78 -6.64 -10.14
C ALA A 39 -21.92 -7.67 -11.29
N GLU A 40 -23.15 -7.98 -11.70
CA GLU A 40 -23.41 -8.84 -12.86
C GLU A 40 -22.86 -8.25 -14.17
N ARG A 41 -23.07 -6.94 -14.40
CA ARG A 41 -22.52 -6.26 -15.59
C ARG A 41 -21.00 -6.28 -15.60
N MET A 42 -20.34 -6.05 -14.45
CA MET A 42 -18.88 -6.12 -14.35
C MET A 42 -18.33 -7.51 -14.68
N ARG A 43 -19.08 -8.58 -14.40
CA ARG A 43 -18.69 -9.95 -14.78
C ARG A 43 -18.83 -10.20 -16.28
N ALA A 44 -19.81 -9.58 -16.92
CA ALA A 44 -20.14 -9.79 -18.33
C ALA A 44 -19.31 -8.97 -19.32
N VAL A 45 -18.80 -7.80 -18.92
CA VAL A 45 -18.12 -6.88 -19.85
C VAL A 45 -16.62 -6.77 -19.58
N ALA A 46 -15.85 -6.53 -20.64
CA ALA A 46 -14.41 -6.35 -20.60
C ALA A 46 -14.01 -4.86 -20.65
N PRO A 47 -12.86 -4.47 -20.08
CA PRO A 47 -12.27 -3.17 -20.38
C PRO A 47 -11.83 -3.09 -21.85
N VAL A 48 -11.73 -1.89 -22.41
CA VAL A 48 -11.36 -1.66 -23.83
C VAL A 48 -9.99 -2.26 -24.18
N ILE A 49 -9.05 -2.27 -23.24
CA ILE A 49 -7.67 -2.73 -23.48
C ILE A 49 -7.60 -4.20 -23.93
N SER A 50 -8.53 -5.06 -23.51
CA SER A 50 -8.53 -6.48 -23.87
C SER A 50 -9.82 -7.18 -23.49
N THR A 51 -10.30 -8.08 -24.36
CA THR A 51 -11.43 -8.99 -24.11
C THR A 51 -11.06 -10.24 -23.32
N GLN A 52 -9.78 -10.45 -23.00
CA GLN A 52 -9.29 -11.63 -22.26
C GLN A 52 -9.61 -11.59 -20.75
N THR A 53 -10.25 -10.51 -20.28
CA THR A 53 -10.67 -10.33 -18.89
C THR A 53 -12.03 -9.65 -18.82
N SER A 54 -12.66 -9.66 -17.65
CA SER A 54 -13.84 -8.85 -17.37
C SER A 54 -13.48 -7.71 -16.41
N LEU A 55 -14.33 -6.69 -16.30
CA LEU A 55 -14.17 -5.64 -15.30
C LEU A 55 -14.09 -6.24 -13.89
N TRP A 56 -14.85 -7.30 -13.61
CA TRP A 56 -14.79 -8.02 -12.35
C TRP A 56 -13.43 -8.68 -12.10
N ARG A 57 -12.93 -9.45 -13.07
CA ARG A 57 -11.62 -10.10 -12.94
C ARG A 57 -10.49 -9.07 -12.81
N ALA A 58 -10.55 -7.98 -13.57
CA ALA A 58 -9.61 -6.87 -13.45
C ALA A 58 -9.70 -6.19 -12.08
N TRP A 59 -10.91 -5.96 -11.57
CA TRP A 59 -11.14 -5.36 -10.26
C TRP A 59 -10.52 -6.19 -9.13
N ILE A 60 -10.72 -7.52 -9.13
CA ILE A 60 -10.08 -8.42 -8.16
C ILE A 60 -8.55 -8.40 -8.33
N GLY A 61 -8.06 -8.54 -9.57
CA GLY A 61 -6.63 -8.57 -9.86
C GLY A 61 -5.90 -7.28 -9.45
N PHE A 62 -6.48 -6.12 -9.71
CA PHE A 62 -5.91 -4.82 -9.33
C PHE A 62 -5.93 -4.59 -7.82
N ASN A 63 -6.99 -4.99 -7.11
CA ASN A 63 -7.00 -4.89 -5.65
C ASN A 63 -6.00 -5.86 -5.00
N ALA A 64 -5.85 -7.07 -5.56
CA ALA A 64 -4.85 -8.03 -5.11
C ALA A 64 -3.42 -7.50 -5.36
N SER A 65 -3.11 -7.01 -6.55
CA SER A 65 -1.77 -6.47 -6.87
C SER A 65 -1.46 -5.21 -6.07
N HIS A 66 -2.45 -4.34 -5.82
CA HIS A 66 -2.33 -3.21 -4.92
C HIS A 66 -1.94 -3.64 -3.50
N SER A 67 -2.60 -4.68 -2.98
CA SER A 67 -2.29 -5.26 -1.67
C SER A 67 -0.86 -5.81 -1.63
N LEU A 68 -0.45 -6.55 -2.66
CA LEU A 68 0.91 -7.10 -2.75
C LEU A 68 1.97 -5.99 -2.76
N GLY A 69 1.72 -4.87 -3.44
CA GLY A 69 2.63 -3.72 -3.41
C GLY A 69 2.79 -3.12 -2.01
N ALA A 70 1.69 -2.94 -1.28
CA ALA A 70 1.73 -2.46 0.10
C ALA A 70 2.42 -3.46 1.04
N MET A 71 2.13 -4.75 0.91
CA MET A 71 2.77 -5.80 1.71
C MET A 71 4.27 -5.88 1.43
N LEU A 72 4.68 -5.83 0.16
CA LEU A 72 6.09 -5.83 -0.23
C LEU A 72 6.83 -4.64 0.39
N PHE A 73 6.26 -3.44 0.31
CA PHE A 73 6.83 -2.26 0.97
C PHE A 73 7.04 -2.51 2.47
N GLY A 74 5.98 -2.95 3.15
CA GLY A 74 6.02 -3.18 4.60
C GLY A 74 7.02 -4.25 5.01
N LEU A 75 7.13 -5.34 4.25
CA LEU A 75 8.10 -6.41 4.49
C LEU A 75 9.53 -5.95 4.23
N VAL A 76 9.79 -5.28 3.10
CA VAL A 76 11.15 -4.82 2.75
C VAL A 76 11.65 -3.78 3.74
N TYR A 77 10.90 -2.71 3.98
CA TYR A 77 11.36 -1.65 4.87
C TYR A 77 11.30 -2.05 6.34
N GLY A 78 10.36 -2.92 6.73
CA GLY A 78 10.35 -3.52 8.06
C GLY A 78 11.58 -4.41 8.30
N TYR A 79 11.91 -5.28 7.34
CA TYR A 79 13.10 -6.14 7.39
C TYR A 79 14.39 -5.32 7.46
N LEU A 80 14.54 -4.32 6.58
CA LEU A 80 15.72 -3.46 6.54
C LEU A 80 15.87 -2.66 7.83
N ALA A 81 14.81 -1.99 8.31
CA ALA A 81 14.90 -1.18 9.51
C ALA A 81 15.13 -2.00 10.79
N TRP A 82 14.68 -3.27 10.82
CA TRP A 82 14.90 -4.17 11.95
C TRP A 82 16.30 -4.79 11.92
N LEU A 83 16.68 -5.42 10.82
CA LEU A 83 17.84 -6.32 10.76
C LEU A 83 19.07 -5.68 10.11
N HIS A 84 18.89 -4.65 9.29
CA HIS A 84 19.97 -4.00 8.54
C HIS A 84 19.85 -2.46 8.56
N PRO A 85 19.65 -1.81 9.73
CA PRO A 85 19.44 -0.36 9.79
C PRO A 85 20.64 0.45 9.30
N GLU A 86 21.85 -0.11 9.32
CA GLU A 86 23.07 0.50 8.80
C GLU A 86 23.00 0.65 7.28
N LEU A 87 22.36 -0.28 6.58
CA LEU A 87 22.21 -0.22 5.11
C LEU A 87 21.36 0.99 4.70
N LEU A 88 20.33 1.33 5.49
CA LEU A 88 19.49 2.50 5.23
C LEU A 88 20.24 3.82 5.42
N GLN A 89 21.25 3.84 6.30
CA GLN A 89 22.13 5.00 6.53
C GLN A 89 23.19 5.12 5.43
N GLN A 90 23.81 4.01 5.05
CA GLN A 90 24.87 3.97 4.04
C GLN A 90 24.35 4.16 2.61
N ALA A 91 23.11 3.74 2.34
CA ALA A 91 22.44 3.87 1.04
C ALA A 91 21.17 4.72 1.17
N PRO A 92 21.29 6.06 1.35
CA PRO A 92 20.14 6.95 1.57
C PRO A 92 19.11 6.94 0.43
N GLY A 93 19.52 6.52 -0.78
CA GLY A 93 18.61 6.26 -1.90
C GLY A 93 17.45 5.33 -1.54
N LEU A 94 17.67 4.34 -0.66
CA LEU A 94 16.60 3.45 -0.19
C LEU A 94 15.54 4.21 0.62
N LEU A 95 15.92 5.18 1.44
CA LEU A 95 14.98 6.01 2.20
C LEU A 95 14.17 6.91 1.25
N TYR A 96 14.83 7.54 0.27
CA TYR A 96 14.13 8.36 -0.73
C TYR A 96 13.15 7.56 -1.60
N LEU A 97 13.50 6.34 -1.99
CA LEU A 97 12.59 5.44 -2.70
C LEU A 97 11.35 5.11 -1.84
N GLY A 98 11.56 4.88 -0.55
CA GLY A 98 10.46 4.56 0.36
C GLY A 98 9.52 5.76 0.54
N LEU A 99 10.09 6.95 0.71
CA LEU A 99 9.35 8.21 0.77
C LEU A 99 8.58 8.50 -0.53
N ALA A 100 9.22 8.30 -1.68
CA ALA A 100 8.58 8.51 -2.98
C ALA A 100 7.38 7.56 -3.17
N PHE A 101 7.53 6.30 -2.78
CA PHE A 101 6.44 5.33 -2.83
C PHE A 101 5.27 5.74 -1.91
N LEU A 102 5.54 6.10 -0.65
CA LEU A 102 4.51 6.53 0.30
C LEU A 102 3.84 7.84 -0.13
N ALA A 103 4.58 8.80 -0.66
CA ALA A 103 4.03 10.03 -1.21
C ALA A 103 3.12 9.75 -2.43
N GLY A 104 3.51 8.80 -3.28
CA GLY A 104 2.68 8.32 -4.38
C GLY A 104 1.37 7.69 -3.91
N LEU A 105 1.42 6.78 -2.93
CA LEU A 105 0.22 6.21 -2.32
C LEU A 105 -0.64 7.28 -1.63
N TRP A 106 -0.02 8.26 -0.97
CA TRP A 106 -0.73 9.36 -0.34
C TRP A 106 -1.49 10.21 -1.37
N ALA A 107 -0.85 10.55 -2.49
CA ALA A 107 -1.50 11.29 -3.58
C ALA A 107 -2.69 10.52 -4.17
N LEU A 108 -2.55 9.21 -4.37
CA LEU A 108 -3.65 8.33 -4.78
C LEU A 108 -4.76 8.31 -3.72
N ALA A 109 -4.42 8.23 -2.44
CA ALA A 109 -5.37 8.21 -1.34
C ALA A 109 -6.21 9.49 -1.27
N VAL A 110 -5.57 10.65 -1.45
CA VAL A 110 -6.24 11.96 -1.49
C VAL A 110 -7.21 12.04 -2.67
N ARG A 111 -6.81 11.55 -3.85
CA ARG A 111 -7.56 11.77 -5.09
C ARG A 111 -8.64 10.73 -5.37
N TYR A 112 -8.43 9.48 -4.98
CA TYR A 112 -9.22 8.34 -5.45
C TYR A 112 -9.75 7.44 -4.33
N TRP A 113 -9.20 7.50 -3.12
CA TRP A 113 -9.62 6.59 -2.03
C TRP A 113 -10.49 7.30 -0.99
N PHE A 114 -10.66 6.64 0.16
CA PHE A 114 -11.50 7.10 1.27
C PHE A 114 -10.66 7.32 2.53
N ARG A 115 -11.31 7.85 3.57
CA ARG A 115 -10.64 8.41 4.76
C ARG A 115 -9.73 7.42 5.50
N ILE A 116 -10.13 6.15 5.63
CA ILE A 116 -9.37 5.17 6.43
C ILE A 116 -7.96 4.94 5.86
N PRO A 117 -7.78 4.52 4.60
CA PRO A 117 -6.44 4.37 4.03
C PRO A 117 -5.69 5.71 3.92
N LEU A 118 -6.37 6.83 3.69
CA LEU A 118 -5.72 8.15 3.71
C LEU A 118 -5.06 8.46 5.07
N LEU A 119 -5.77 8.24 6.18
CA LEU A 119 -5.23 8.47 7.52
C LEU A 119 -4.07 7.52 7.82
N GLY A 120 -4.21 6.23 7.49
CA GLY A 120 -3.17 5.24 7.69
C GLY A 120 -1.90 5.54 6.90
N ILE A 121 -2.01 5.87 5.61
CA ILE A 121 -0.87 6.25 4.77
C ILE A 121 -0.26 7.58 5.21
N SER A 122 -1.06 8.56 5.64
CA SER A 122 -0.55 9.83 6.16
C SER A 122 0.30 9.62 7.42
N LEU A 123 -0.17 8.77 8.35
CA LEU A 123 0.59 8.42 9.55
C LEU A 123 1.87 7.65 9.20
N ALA A 124 1.78 6.66 8.29
CA ALA A 124 2.95 5.91 7.84
C ALA A 124 3.99 6.82 7.17
N LEU A 125 3.57 7.75 6.30
CA LEU A 125 4.44 8.73 5.65
C LEU A 125 5.12 9.65 6.67
N LEU A 126 4.38 10.16 7.66
CA LEU A 126 4.94 10.99 8.72
C LEU A 126 6.01 10.24 9.52
N LEU A 127 5.70 9.03 9.99
CA LEU A 127 6.64 8.21 10.74
C LEU A 127 7.89 7.87 9.90
N PHE A 128 7.68 7.52 8.64
CA PHE A 128 8.78 7.17 7.75
C PHE A 128 9.66 8.38 7.42
N ALA A 129 9.08 9.58 7.22
CA ALA A 129 9.81 10.82 6.99
C ALA A 129 10.63 11.24 8.21
N VAL A 130 10.04 11.22 9.40
CA VAL A 130 10.78 11.54 10.64
C VAL A 130 11.86 10.49 10.91
N GLY A 131 11.56 9.20 10.72
CA GLY A 131 12.54 8.13 10.85
C GLY A 131 13.70 8.28 9.86
N SER A 132 13.41 8.64 8.61
CA SER A 132 14.43 8.90 7.58
C SER A 132 15.30 10.10 7.95
N ALA A 133 14.70 11.21 8.41
CA ALA A 133 15.43 12.39 8.83
C ALA A 133 16.38 12.09 10.01
N LEU A 134 15.93 11.29 10.99
CA LEU A 134 16.77 10.86 12.11
C LEU A 134 17.87 9.87 11.72
N ALA A 135 17.67 9.05 10.67
CA ALA A 135 18.69 8.14 10.18
C ALA A 135 19.80 8.86 9.39
N LEU A 136 19.53 10.07 8.89
CA LEU A 136 20.46 10.86 8.07
C LEU A 136 21.15 11.98 8.85
N ALA A 137 20.74 12.21 10.10
CA ALA A 137 21.31 13.21 11.00
C ALA A 137 22.51 12.63 11.77
#